data_AF-A0A520N8E6-F1
#
_entry.id   AF-A0A520N8E6-F1
#
_cell.length_a   1.000
_cell.length_b   1.000
_cell.length_c   1.000
_cell.angle_alpha   90.00
_cell.angle_beta   90.00
_cell.angle_gamma   90.00
#
_symmetry.space_group_name_H-M   'P 1'
#
loop_
_entity.id
_entity.type
_entity.pdbx_description
1 polymer ?
#
loop_
_entity_poly.entity_id
_entity_poly.type
_entity_poly.pdbx_seq_one_letter_code
_entity_poly.pdbx_strand_id
1 'polypeptide(L)' 'MELRPWIEGFSAGYMERAMDSFPKQGSNDPWRNTQNYALDKKMIRNAPLEDGALVFGPSEQKFTHPGLATPISTRDAA' A
#
# COMPACT_ATOMS: atom_id res chain seq x y z
N MET A 1 4.60 14.63 -9.67
CA MET A 1 3.94 13.49 -10.33
C MET A 1 2.55 13.94 -10.73
N GLU A 2 2.13 13.71 -11.97
CA GLU A 2 0.78 14.02 -12.40
C GLU A 2 -0.21 13.00 -11.80
N LEU A 3 -1.38 13.47 -11.34
CA LEU A 3 -2.43 12.63 -10.76
C LEU A 3 -3.47 12.30 -11.81
N ARG A 4 -3.76 11.01 -11.97
CA ARG A 4 -4.73 10.46 -12.94
C ARG A 4 -5.94 9.85 -12.24
N PRO A 5 -7.07 9.67 -12.96
CA PRO A 5 -8.24 8.95 -12.44
C PRO A 5 -7.85 7.56 -11.92
N TRP A 6 -8.54 7.05 -10.90
CA TRP A 6 -8.24 5.74 -10.30
C TRP A 6 -8.17 4.59 -11.30
N ILE A 7 -9.05 4.63 -12.30
CA ILE A 7 -9.20 3.64 -13.36
C ILE A 7 -9.34 4.37 -14.69
N GLU A 8 -8.64 3.87 -15.70
CA GLU A 8 -8.69 4.37 -17.07
C GLU A 8 -9.13 3.24 -18.01
N GLY A 9 -9.78 3.58 -19.14
CA GLY A 9 -10.10 2.61 -20.19
C GLY A 9 -11.24 1.62 -19.87
N PHE A 10 -12.10 1.93 -18.90
CA PHE A 10 -13.24 1.08 -18.53
C PHE A 10 -14.46 1.34 -19.44
N SER A 11 -14.76 0.39 -20.33
CA SER A 11 -15.73 0.59 -21.42
C SER A 11 -17.19 0.78 -21.01
N ALA A 12 -17.61 0.24 -19.87
CA ALA A 12 -19.01 0.29 -19.46
C ALA A 12 -19.45 1.63 -18.85
N GLY A 13 -18.53 2.60 -18.69
CA GLY A 13 -18.79 4.01 -18.35
C GLY A 13 -19.41 4.30 -16.97
N TYR A 14 -20.00 3.31 -16.29
CA TYR A 14 -20.71 3.56 -15.03
C TYR A 14 -19.81 4.06 -13.91
N MET A 15 -18.53 3.74 -13.96
CA MET A 15 -17.52 4.18 -12.99
C MET A 15 -17.21 5.67 -13.11
N GLU A 16 -17.37 6.26 -14.30
CA GLU A 16 -17.10 7.69 -14.54
C GLU A 16 -18.00 8.59 -13.69
N ARG A 17 -19.21 8.15 -13.36
CA ARG A 17 -20.19 8.91 -12.56
C ARG A 17 -19.74 9.21 -11.13
N ALA A 18 -18.82 8.43 -10.60
CA ALA A 18 -18.34 8.56 -9.23
C ALA A 18 -16.81 8.68 -9.15
N MET A 19 -16.12 8.83 -10.29
CA MET A 19 -14.66 8.79 -10.37
C MET A 19 -13.99 9.91 -9.57
N ASP A 20 -14.69 11.03 -9.38
CA ASP A 20 -14.29 12.16 -8.54
C ASP A 20 -14.18 11.80 -7.05
N SER A 21 -14.95 10.80 -6.60
CA SER A 21 -14.94 10.29 -5.23
C SER A 21 -13.88 9.22 -4.98
N PHE A 22 -13.18 8.77 -6.03
CA PHE A 22 -12.20 7.70 -5.93
C PHE A 22 -10.81 8.28 -5.66
N PRO A 23 -9.89 7.51 -5.06
CA PRO A 23 -8.49 7.90 -4.95
C PRO A 23 -7.87 8.17 -6.33
N LYS A 24 -6.83 9.01 -6.40
CA LYS A 24 -6.09 9.22 -7.66
C LYS A 24 -4.90 8.28 -7.75
N GLN A 25 -4.52 7.91 -8.96
CA GLN A 25 -3.28 7.17 -9.22
C GLN A 25 -2.20 8.08 -9.78
N GLY A 26 -0.94 7.65 -9.71
CA GLY A 26 0.20 8.36 -10.27
C GLY A 26 0.36 8.19 -11.79
N SER A 27 1.21 9.03 -12.37
CA SER A 27 1.62 8.92 -13.77
C SER A 27 2.66 7.82 -14.02
N ASN A 28 3.44 7.43 -13.01
CA ASN A 28 4.58 6.52 -13.11
C ASN A 28 4.52 5.38 -12.09
N ASP A 29 5.22 4.28 -12.39
CA ASP A 29 5.40 3.15 -11.46
C ASP A 29 6.14 3.58 -10.16
N PRO A 30 5.88 2.91 -9.02
CA PRO A 30 4.90 1.84 -8.83
C PRO A 30 3.47 2.34 -8.55
N TRP A 31 3.24 3.66 -8.57
CA TRP A 31 2.00 4.29 -8.11
C TRP A 31 0.86 4.27 -9.14
N ARG A 32 0.89 3.34 -10.10
CA ARG A 32 -0.17 3.13 -11.08
C ARG A 32 -1.05 1.96 -10.65
N ASN A 33 -2.36 2.14 -10.73
CA ASN A 33 -3.31 1.05 -10.56
C ASN A 33 -3.57 0.38 -11.91
N THR A 34 -2.76 -0.62 -12.27
CA THR A 34 -2.77 -1.16 -13.64
C THR A 34 -3.99 -2.04 -13.96
N GLN A 35 -4.74 -2.48 -12.94
CA GLN A 35 -5.81 -3.48 -13.07
C GLN A 35 -5.34 -4.77 -13.78
N ASN A 36 -4.03 -5.04 -13.79
CA ASN A 36 -3.40 -6.13 -14.52
C ASN A 36 -2.35 -6.82 -13.66
N TYR A 37 -2.73 -7.98 -13.15
CA TYR A 37 -1.89 -8.80 -12.29
C TYR A 37 -0.50 -9.10 -12.88
N ALA A 38 -0.40 -9.36 -14.18
CA ALA A 38 0.89 -9.69 -14.80
C ALA A 38 1.84 -8.48 -14.79
N LEU A 39 1.31 -7.27 -15.03
CA LEU A 39 2.07 -6.03 -14.94
C LEU A 39 2.46 -5.72 -13.50
N ASP A 40 1.53 -5.84 -12.56
CA ASP A 40 1.78 -5.61 -11.13
C ASP A 40 2.85 -6.57 -10.61
N LYS A 41 2.77 -7.85 -10.98
CA LYS A 41 3.78 -8.85 -10.60
C LYS A 41 5.16 -8.51 -11.15
N LYS A 42 5.26 -8.06 -12.41
CA LYS A 42 6.53 -7.65 -13.01
C LYS A 42 7.11 -6.42 -12.30
N MET A 43 6.25 -5.47 -11.94
CA MET A 43 6.61 -4.20 -11.33
C MET A 43 7.02 -4.36 -9.86
N ILE A 44 6.26 -5.10 -9.06
CA ILE A 44 6.36 -5.10 -7.60
C ILE A 44 7.17 -6.29 -7.07
N ARG A 45 7.06 -7.48 -7.68
CA ARG A 45 7.56 -8.74 -7.06
C ARG A 45 9.04 -8.72 -6.69
N ASN A 46 9.86 -8.04 -7.50
CA ASN A 46 11.31 -7.96 -7.32
C ASN A 46 11.78 -6.51 -7.13
N ALA A 47 10.87 -5.56 -6.90
CA ALA A 47 11.26 -4.18 -6.62
C ALA A 47 11.99 -4.10 -5.27
N PRO A 48 12.98 -3.20 -5.13
CA PRO A 48 13.63 -2.97 -3.84
C PRO A 48 12.60 -2.55 -2.79
N LEU A 49 12.64 -3.18 -1.62
CA LEU A 49 11.86 -2.71 -0.47
C LEU A 49 12.40 -1.38 0.06
N GLU A 50 13.72 -1.22 0.02
CA GLU A 50 14.44 -0.01 0.45
C GLU A 50 14.53 1.02 -0.68
N ASP A 51 13.38 1.50 -1.16
CA ASP A 51 13.27 2.49 -2.24
C ASP A 51 13.14 3.94 -1.74
N GLY A 52 13.13 4.13 -0.41
CA GLY A 52 13.00 5.42 0.26
C GLY A 52 11.57 5.93 0.39
N ALA A 53 10.56 5.20 -0.10
CA ALA A 53 9.16 5.55 0.10
C ALA A 53 8.63 5.12 1.48
N LEU A 54 9.15 4.02 2.02
CA LEU A 54 8.81 3.53 3.35
C LEU A 54 9.88 3.92 4.38
N VAL A 55 9.47 4.61 5.46
CA VAL A 55 10.35 4.98 6.56
C VAL A 55 9.83 4.35 7.84
N PHE A 56 10.65 3.53 8.49
CA PHE A 56 10.32 2.93 9.78
C PHE A 56 10.68 3.89 10.92
N GLY A 57 9.78 3.99 11.90
CA GLY A 57 9.99 4.73 13.14
C GLY A 57 9.74 3.83 14.37
N PRO A 58 10.12 4.29 15.56
CA PRO A 58 9.78 3.59 16.80
C PRO A 58 8.26 3.40 16.88
N SER A 59 7.82 2.20 17.25
CA SER A 59 6.41 1.94 17.49
C SER A 59 6.00 2.58 18.82
N GLU A 60 4.98 3.46 18.78
CA GLU A 60 4.38 3.99 20.01
C GLU A 60 3.27 3.06 20.55
N GLN A 61 2.91 2.03 19.79
CA GLN A 61 1.88 1.08 20.18
C GLN A 61 2.40 0.11 21.24
N LYS A 62 2.03 0.38 22.50
CA LYS A 62 1.98 -0.65 23.53
C LYS A 62 0.84 -1.60 23.19
N PHE A 63 1.16 -2.70 22.53
CA PHE A 63 0.19 -3.75 22.22
C PHE A 63 -0.31 -4.36 23.53
N THR A 64 -1.36 -3.77 24.10
CA THR A 64 -1.98 -4.23 25.34
C THR A 64 -3.12 -5.15 24.94
N HIS A 65 -2.86 -6.46 24.91
CA HIS A 65 -3.93 -7.43 24.77
C HIS A 65 -4.79 -7.41 26.05
N PRO A 66 -6.12 -7.22 25.98
CA PRO A 66 -7.00 -7.11 27.15
C PRO A 66 -7.25 -8.46 27.86
N GLY A 67 -6.23 -9.32 27.97
CA GLY A 67 -6.37 -10.65 28.57
C GLY A 67 -5.07 -11.40 28.86
N LEU A 68 -3.90 -10.86 28.52
CA LEU A 68 -2.61 -11.45 28.90
C LEU A 68 -1.76 -10.36 29.54
N ALA A 69 -1.93 -10.21 30.86
CA ALA A 69 -1.14 -9.32 31.69
C ALA A 69 0.26 -9.89 31.90
N THR A 70 1.07 -9.97 30.84
CA THR A 70 2.54 -9.96 30.96
C THR A 70 3.15 -9.59 29.62
N PRO A 71 3.93 -8.50 29.52
CA PRO A 71 4.81 -8.33 28.37
C PRO A 71 5.89 -9.41 28.45
N ILE A 72 5.95 -10.30 27.46
CA ILE A 72 7.09 -11.23 27.32
C ILE A 72 8.30 -10.37 26.95
N SER A 73 9.14 -10.11 27.94
CA SER A 73 10.41 -9.40 27.76
C SER A 73 11.39 -10.30 27.00
N THR A 74 11.81 -9.89 25.81
CA THR A 74 12.83 -10.56 24.96
C THR A 74 14.25 -10.47 25.56
N ARG A 75 14.41 -10.74 26.86
CA ARG A 75 15.72 -10.73 27.53
C ARG A 75 16.24 -12.11 27.95
N ASP A 76 15.43 -13.16 27.81
CA ASP A 76 15.79 -14.52 28.23
C ASP A 76 15.91 -15.53 27.07
N ALA A 77 16.02 -15.06 25.82
CA ALA A 77 16.39 -15.92 24.70
C ALA A 77 17.93 -15.89 24.53
N ALA A 78 18.62 -16.56 25.46
CA ALA A 78 20.01 -16.96 25.33
C ALA A 78 20.07 -18.42 24.85
#